data_AF-F4SYE2-F1
#
_entry.id   AF-F4SYE2-F1
#
_cell.length_a   1.000
_cell.length_b   1.000
_cell.length_c   1.000
_cell.angle_alpha   90.00
_cell.angle_beta   90.00
_cell.angle_gamma   90.00
#
_symmetry.space_group_name_H-M   'P 1'
#
loop_
_entity.id
_entity.type
_entity.pdbx_description
1 polymer ?
#
loop_
_entity_poly.entity_id
_entity_poly.type
_entity_poly.pdbx_seq_one_letter_code
_entity_poly.pdbx_strand_id
1 'polypeptide(L)'
;MALKPHELVAEGEQSAVLAEMKIPFLQKSIKTQLKALSGERHRQWKAFNRELKQGKLKHLEYDTETRKLNWHKSVVSRYKEQNRRFYGQLPFCDVTDVFRFVNEQCRFFSVMKPLQLRYAKKEADTDSLTAVIVAQAMNHGNHVMARTSDIPYHVLESTYEQYLRQASLLAANDGITDAIEKLPVFPLYSFEPDTLYGAVDGQKFGVERPTVKARHSRKYFGRGKGLVAYTLLCNHIPINGYLIGTNDYEGHHVFDIWYRNTSVVKPVVITGNMHSINKANFAILHWFGLRFEPHFSDLNRQLQELYSTREPSVYKKCLIQPSGRIDLELISREKSNLDRIVATLDLKEMTQGTLIRKLCTYTTTNPSI
;
A
#
# COMPACT_ATOMS: atom_id res chain seq x y z
N MET A 1 2.95 19.29 -19.72
CA MET A 1 3.39 18.03 -19.08
C MET A 1 4.87 17.79 -19.36
N ALA A 2 5.67 17.31 -18.40
CA ALA A 2 7.15 17.22 -18.49
C ALA A 2 7.70 15.83 -18.89
N LEU A 3 6.88 14.97 -19.49
CA LEU A 3 7.32 13.69 -20.06
C LEU A 3 7.42 13.85 -21.58
N LYS A 4 8.54 13.40 -22.18
CA LYS A 4 8.64 13.39 -23.63
C LYS A 4 7.66 12.34 -24.20
N PRO A 5 6.94 12.62 -25.30
CA PRO A 5 5.96 11.71 -25.88
C PRO A 5 6.48 10.33 -26.30
N HIS A 6 7.79 10.07 -26.33
CA HIS A 6 8.34 8.73 -26.62
C HIS A 6 8.59 7.88 -25.37
N GLU A 7 8.46 8.45 -24.17
CA GLU A 7 8.67 7.72 -22.90
C GLU A 7 7.38 7.13 -22.33
N LEU A 8 6.24 7.49 -22.92
CA LEU A 8 4.92 6.92 -22.65
C LEU A 8 4.47 6.21 -23.92
N VAL A 9 3.50 5.30 -23.80
CA VAL A 9 3.00 4.58 -24.98
C VAL A 9 2.49 5.57 -26.04
N ALA A 10 2.74 5.23 -27.31
CA ALA A 10 2.53 6.13 -28.45
C ALA A 10 1.04 6.43 -28.72
N GLU A 11 0.75 7.67 -29.16
CA GLU A 11 -0.58 8.11 -29.59
C GLU A 11 -0.92 7.50 -30.96
N GLY A 12 -1.42 6.25 -30.98
CA GLY A 12 -1.89 5.61 -32.21
C GLY A 12 -2.12 4.11 -32.10
N GLU A 13 -1.31 3.40 -31.31
CA GLU A 13 -1.39 1.93 -31.17
C GLU A 13 -2.45 1.44 -30.16
N GLN A 14 -3.19 2.35 -29.53
CA GLN A 14 -3.85 2.05 -28.25
C GLN A 14 -5.36 2.27 -28.17
N SER A 15 -6.06 2.82 -29.15
CA SER A 15 -7.53 2.96 -29.01
C SER A 15 -8.23 1.61 -28.83
N ALA A 16 -7.70 0.53 -29.42
CA ALA A 16 -8.18 -0.83 -29.22
C ALA A 16 -7.77 -1.40 -27.84
N VAL A 17 -6.49 -1.27 -27.46
CA VAL A 17 -5.96 -1.78 -26.17
C VAL A 17 -6.63 -1.08 -24.98
N LEU A 18 -6.80 0.25 -25.04
CA LEU A 18 -7.47 1.05 -24.00
C LEU A 18 -8.97 0.76 -23.89
N ALA A 19 -9.61 0.32 -24.98
CA ALA A 19 -11.03 -0.05 -24.98
C ALA A 19 -11.27 -1.43 -24.34
N GLU A 20 -10.29 -2.35 -24.43
CA GLU A 20 -10.34 -3.65 -23.76
C GLU A 20 -10.05 -3.55 -22.25
N MET A 21 -9.32 -2.51 -21.83
CA MET A 21 -8.97 -2.28 -20.44
C MET A 21 -10.21 -1.90 -19.60
N LYS A 22 -10.51 -2.72 -18.59
CA LYS A 22 -11.61 -2.48 -17.63
C LYS A 22 -11.27 -1.45 -16.56
N ILE A 23 -10.59 -0.36 -16.93
CA ILE A 23 -10.18 0.70 -16.00
C ILE A 23 -11.29 1.76 -15.91
N PRO A 24 -11.86 2.03 -14.73
CA PRO A 24 -13.01 2.95 -14.58
C PRO A 24 -12.78 4.34 -15.16
N PHE A 25 -11.56 4.86 -15.09
CA PHE A 25 -11.20 6.17 -15.62
C PHE A 25 -11.25 6.27 -17.15
N LEU A 26 -10.88 5.20 -17.86
CA LEU A 26 -10.85 5.22 -19.33
C LEU A 26 -12.24 5.11 -19.95
N GLN A 27 -13.19 4.49 -19.23
CA GLN A 27 -14.54 4.20 -19.74
C GLN A 27 -15.48 5.42 -19.78
N LYS A 28 -15.17 6.49 -19.05
CA LYS A 28 -16.06 7.66 -18.92
C LYS A 28 -15.43 8.90 -19.54
N SER A 29 -16.24 9.74 -20.18
CA SER A 29 -15.74 11.04 -20.65
C SER A 29 -15.19 11.88 -19.49
N ILE A 30 -14.08 12.61 -19.72
CA ILE A 30 -13.48 13.45 -18.68
C ILE A 30 -14.48 14.50 -18.16
N LYS A 31 -15.32 15.05 -19.04
CA LYS A 31 -16.36 16.02 -18.67
C LYS A 31 -17.37 15.43 -17.68
N THR A 32 -17.83 14.20 -17.93
CA THR A 32 -18.76 13.50 -17.03
C THR A 32 -18.10 13.23 -15.68
N GLN A 33 -16.84 12.78 -15.67
CA GLN A 33 -16.09 12.50 -14.45
C GLN A 33 -15.86 13.77 -13.61
N LEU A 34 -15.38 14.85 -14.24
CA LEU A 34 -15.16 16.13 -13.57
C LEU A 34 -16.45 16.73 -13.01
N LYS A 35 -17.58 16.58 -13.71
CA LYS A 35 -18.90 16.99 -13.22
C LYS A 35 -19.30 16.19 -11.97
N ALA A 36 -19.14 14.87 -12.00
CA ALA A 36 -19.44 14.00 -10.87
C ALA A 36 -18.57 14.33 -9.65
N LEU A 37 -17.25 14.42 -9.82
CA LEU A 37 -16.29 14.76 -8.76
C LEU A 37 -16.52 16.16 -8.20
N SER A 38 -16.82 17.14 -9.06
CA SER A 38 -17.15 18.50 -8.63
C SER A 38 -18.41 18.54 -7.76
N GLY A 39 -19.43 17.77 -8.15
CA GLY A 39 -20.66 17.62 -7.38
C GLY A 39 -20.42 16.95 -6.04
N GLU A 40 -19.69 15.83 -6.03
CA GLU A 40 -19.38 15.08 -4.82
C GLU A 40 -18.57 15.91 -3.82
N ARG A 41 -17.46 16.51 -4.26
CA ARG A 41 -16.64 17.33 -3.37
C ARG A 41 -17.43 18.54 -2.83
N HIS A 42 -18.32 19.15 -3.62
CA HIS A 42 -19.17 20.23 -3.12
C HIS A 42 -20.11 19.77 -2.00
N ARG A 43 -20.75 18.59 -2.16
CA ARG A 43 -21.61 17.98 -1.14
C ARG A 43 -20.82 17.67 0.13
N GLN A 44 -19.69 16.99 0.00
CA GLN A 44 -18.81 16.65 1.12
C GLN A 44 -18.35 17.89 1.88
N TRP A 45 -17.94 18.95 1.16
CA TRP A 45 -17.49 20.19 1.79
C TRP A 45 -18.58 20.85 2.64
N LYS A 46 -19.81 20.89 2.12
CA LYS A 46 -20.99 21.45 2.83
C LYS A 46 -21.39 20.57 4.00
N ALA A 47 -21.40 19.24 3.82
CA ALA A 47 -21.72 18.28 4.88
C ALA A 47 -20.73 18.38 6.04
N PHE A 48 -19.42 18.31 5.75
CA PHE A 48 -18.35 18.44 6.72
C PHE A 48 -18.46 19.73 7.52
N ASN A 49 -18.60 20.89 6.85
CA ASN A 49 -18.71 22.16 7.55
C ASN A 49 -19.99 22.30 8.39
N ARG A 50 -21.10 21.73 7.94
CA ARG A 50 -22.35 21.70 8.71
C ARG A 50 -22.19 20.84 9.95
N GLU A 51 -21.59 19.66 9.83
CA GLU A 51 -21.40 18.72 10.93
C GLU A 51 -20.38 19.22 11.95
N LEU A 52 -19.30 19.86 11.48
CA LEU A 52 -18.33 20.54 12.32
C LEU A 52 -18.98 21.66 13.13
N LYS A 53 -19.78 22.52 12.50
CA LYS A 53 -20.54 23.59 13.19
C LYS A 53 -21.55 23.07 14.19
N GLN A 54 -22.15 21.92 13.93
CA GLN A 54 -23.13 21.28 14.81
C GLN A 54 -22.47 20.48 15.95
N GLY A 55 -21.14 20.39 16.00
CA GLY A 55 -20.43 19.57 16.98
C GLY A 55 -20.65 18.06 16.83
N LYS A 56 -21.12 17.60 15.65
CA LYS A 56 -21.35 16.17 15.40
C LYS A 56 -20.05 15.38 15.29
N LEU A 57 -18.99 16.01 14.79
CA LEU A 57 -17.67 15.43 14.64
C LEU A 57 -16.92 15.48 15.99
N LYS A 58 -17.29 14.61 16.94
CA LYS A 58 -16.74 14.64 18.33
C LYS A 58 -15.22 14.54 18.45
N HIS A 59 -14.55 14.05 17.41
CA HIS A 59 -13.09 13.91 17.34
C HIS A 59 -12.41 15.16 16.76
N LEU A 60 -13.17 16.12 16.21
CA LEU A 60 -12.64 17.35 15.63
C LEU A 60 -13.20 18.55 16.38
N GLU A 61 -12.33 19.48 16.72
CA GLU A 61 -12.69 20.74 17.33
C GLU A 61 -12.14 21.88 16.49
N TYR A 62 -12.98 22.85 16.15
CA TYR A 62 -12.56 24.05 15.45
C TYR A 62 -12.42 25.19 16.45
N ASP A 63 -11.18 25.65 16.63
CA ASP A 63 -10.87 26.82 17.45
C ASP A 63 -11.13 28.09 16.63
N THR A 64 -12.11 28.88 17.07
CA THR A 64 -12.51 30.12 16.39
C THR A 64 -11.52 31.26 16.54
N GLU A 65 -10.71 31.28 17.61
CA GLU A 65 -9.72 32.33 17.87
C GLU A 65 -8.48 32.10 17.01
N THR A 66 -7.94 30.88 17.06
CA THR A 66 -6.74 30.54 16.27
C THR A 66 -7.04 30.13 14.83
N ARG A 67 -8.32 29.91 14.50
CA ARG A 67 -8.83 29.40 13.21
C ARG A 67 -8.20 28.06 12.81
N LYS A 68 -7.90 27.22 13.81
CA LYS A 68 -7.27 25.92 13.61
C LYS A 68 -8.25 24.79 13.87
N LEU A 69 -8.05 23.70 13.14
CA LEU A 69 -8.76 22.46 13.36
C LEU A 69 -7.87 21.54 14.21
N ASN A 70 -8.37 21.17 15.38
CA ASN A 70 -7.71 20.29 16.33
C ASN A 70 -8.34 18.90 16.28
N TRP A 71 -7.50 17.86 16.32
CA TRP A 71 -7.94 16.49 16.39
C TRP A 71 -7.71 15.94 17.79
N HIS A 72 -8.78 15.50 18.43
CA HIS A 72 -8.74 14.76 19.68
C HIS A 72 -8.72 13.26 19.40
N LYS A 73 -7.67 12.58 19.87
CA LYS A 73 -7.57 11.12 19.75
C LYS A 73 -8.65 10.50 20.64
N SER A 74 -9.55 9.71 20.05
CA SER A 74 -10.46 8.86 20.81
C SER A 74 -9.66 7.99 21.78
N VAL A 75 -10.10 7.87 23.02
CA VAL A 75 -9.40 7.10 24.06
C VAL A 75 -9.49 5.60 23.72
N VAL A 76 -8.55 5.09 22.93
CA VAL A 76 -8.41 3.67 22.52
C VAL A 76 -8.08 2.74 23.71
N SER A 77 -7.91 3.30 24.92
CA SER A 77 -7.50 2.56 26.13
C SER A 77 -8.52 1.53 26.65
N ARG A 78 -9.81 1.65 26.30
CA ARG A 78 -10.88 0.86 26.96
C ARG A 78 -10.79 -0.66 26.83
N TYR A 79 -10.07 -1.18 25.83
CA TYR A 79 -10.03 -2.62 25.54
C TYR A 79 -8.71 -3.31 25.91
N LYS A 80 -7.69 -2.59 26.40
CA LYS A 80 -6.38 -3.20 26.69
C LYS A 80 -6.48 -4.34 27.71
N GLU A 81 -7.18 -4.10 28.81
CA GLU A 81 -7.33 -5.11 29.87
C GLU A 81 -8.24 -6.27 29.44
N GLN A 82 -9.28 -5.97 28.66
CA GLN A 82 -10.17 -6.98 28.10
C GLN A 82 -9.44 -7.90 27.11
N ASN A 83 -8.64 -7.33 26.21
CA ASN A 83 -7.79 -8.08 25.29
C ASN A 83 -6.78 -8.94 26.06
N ARG A 84 -6.11 -8.38 27.08
CA ARG A 84 -5.16 -9.13 27.91
C ARG A 84 -5.83 -10.33 28.58
N ARG A 85 -7.02 -10.13 29.17
CA ARG A 85 -7.80 -11.21 29.79
C ARG A 85 -8.26 -12.25 28.77
N PHE A 86 -8.68 -11.83 27.58
CA PHE A 86 -9.10 -12.74 26.51
C PHE A 86 -7.93 -13.59 26.00
N TYR A 87 -6.86 -12.97 25.53
CA TYR A 87 -5.69 -13.68 25.00
C TYR A 87 -4.94 -14.48 26.07
N GLY A 88 -5.01 -14.08 27.34
CA GLY A 88 -4.43 -14.84 28.46
C GLY A 88 -5.16 -16.17 28.77
N GLN A 89 -6.34 -16.41 28.20
CA GLN A 89 -7.04 -17.70 28.30
C GLN A 89 -6.62 -18.69 27.21
N LEU A 90 -5.92 -18.22 26.17
CA LEU A 90 -5.46 -19.09 25.10
C LEU A 90 -4.22 -19.87 25.57
N PRO A 91 -4.14 -21.18 25.30
CA PRO A 91 -2.94 -21.95 25.62
C PRO A 91 -1.76 -21.46 24.79
N PHE A 92 -0.56 -21.53 25.36
CA PHE A 92 0.66 -21.37 24.59
C PHE A 92 0.79 -22.54 23.61
N CYS A 93 1.20 -22.24 22.38
CA CYS A 93 1.48 -23.23 21.35
C CYS A 93 2.85 -22.96 20.73
N ASP A 94 3.52 -24.02 20.28
CA ASP A 94 4.78 -23.88 19.58
C ASP A 94 4.53 -23.31 18.17
N VAL A 95 5.46 -22.50 17.68
CA VAL A 95 5.35 -21.93 16.33
C VAL A 95 5.31 -23.01 15.25
N THR A 96 5.97 -24.14 15.47
CA THR A 96 5.94 -25.29 14.55
C THR A 96 4.56 -25.93 14.49
N ASP A 97 3.84 -26.00 15.61
CA ASP A 97 2.46 -26.47 15.64
C ASP A 97 1.52 -25.52 14.89
N VAL A 98 1.73 -24.20 15.02
CA VAL A 98 1.00 -23.20 14.23
C VAL A 98 1.25 -23.39 12.74
N PHE A 99 2.51 -23.59 12.33
CA PHE A 99 2.86 -23.85 10.93
C PHE A 99 2.20 -25.13 10.40
N ARG A 100 2.23 -26.20 11.18
CA ARG A 100 1.57 -27.47 10.82
C ARG A 100 0.07 -27.29 10.65
N PHE A 101 -0.58 -26.67 11.64
CA PHE A 101 -2.01 -26.38 11.58
C PHE A 101 -2.38 -25.55 10.36
N VAL A 102 -1.68 -24.44 10.10
CA VAL A 102 -1.96 -23.58 8.94
C VAL A 102 -1.76 -24.36 7.64
N ASN A 103 -0.71 -25.18 7.54
CA ASN A 103 -0.49 -26.00 6.36
C ASN A 103 -1.56 -27.08 6.17
N GLU A 104 -2.10 -27.67 7.22
CA GLU A 104 -3.24 -28.60 7.12
C GLU A 104 -4.48 -27.89 6.55
N GLN A 105 -4.70 -26.62 6.91
CA GLN A 105 -5.85 -25.83 6.45
C GLN A 105 -5.73 -25.35 5.00
N CYS A 106 -4.55 -24.87 4.58
CA CYS A 106 -4.40 -24.21 3.27
C CYS A 106 -3.34 -24.83 2.35
N ARG A 107 -2.60 -25.83 2.81
CA ARG A 107 -1.56 -26.56 2.05
C ARG A 107 -0.52 -25.64 1.41
N PHE A 108 -0.14 -24.56 2.10
CA PHE A 108 0.78 -23.56 1.55
C PHE A 108 2.19 -24.12 1.26
N PHE A 109 2.60 -25.25 1.84
CA PHE A 109 3.87 -25.89 1.46
C PHE A 109 3.84 -26.52 0.06
N SER A 110 2.66 -26.88 -0.46
CA SER A 110 2.53 -27.58 -1.75
C SER A 110 3.02 -26.76 -2.95
N VAL A 111 3.07 -25.42 -2.83
CA VAL A 111 3.60 -24.54 -3.86
C VAL A 111 5.13 -24.40 -3.81
N MET A 112 5.77 -24.82 -2.72
CA MET A 112 7.22 -24.80 -2.55
C MET A 112 7.82 -26.01 -3.27
N LYS A 113 7.92 -25.91 -4.60
CA LYS A 113 8.47 -26.97 -5.46
C LYS A 113 9.99 -26.86 -5.60
N PRO A 114 10.71 -27.98 -5.79
CA PRO A 114 12.15 -27.97 -5.96
C PRO A 114 12.54 -27.30 -7.28
N LEU A 115 13.69 -26.62 -7.32
CA LEU A 115 14.18 -25.95 -8.52
C LEU A 115 14.37 -26.91 -9.70
N GLN A 116 14.79 -28.15 -9.42
CA GLN A 116 15.00 -29.20 -10.42
C GLN A 116 13.94 -30.29 -10.29
N LEU A 117 12.77 -30.05 -10.90
CA LEU A 117 11.63 -30.99 -10.88
C LEU A 117 11.97 -32.40 -11.40
N ARG A 118 12.92 -32.52 -12.33
CA ARG A 118 13.29 -33.82 -12.94
C ARG A 118 14.11 -34.74 -12.02
N TYR A 119 14.77 -34.20 -10.99
CA TYR A 119 15.64 -34.97 -10.10
C TYR A 119 15.09 -35.10 -8.68
N ALA A 120 14.03 -34.37 -8.34
CA ALA A 120 13.37 -34.46 -7.06
C ALA A 120 12.45 -35.69 -7.01
N LYS A 121 12.95 -36.80 -6.46
CA LYS A 121 12.19 -38.04 -6.26
C LYS A 121 11.32 -38.03 -4.99
N LYS A 122 11.51 -37.05 -4.10
CA LYS A 122 10.83 -36.96 -2.80
C LYS A 122 10.28 -35.55 -2.60
N GLU A 123 9.07 -35.45 -2.05
CA GLU A 123 8.52 -34.16 -1.61
C GLU A 123 9.41 -33.53 -0.53
N ALA A 124 9.35 -32.21 -0.44
CA ALA A 124 10.07 -31.47 0.57
C ALA A 124 9.64 -31.92 1.96
N ASP A 125 10.63 -32.18 2.83
CA ASP A 125 10.36 -32.46 4.22
C ASP A 125 9.74 -31.22 4.90
N THR A 126 8.58 -31.40 5.54
CA THR A 126 7.79 -30.30 6.11
C THR A 126 8.52 -29.65 7.30
N ASP A 127 9.23 -30.44 8.09
CA ASP A 127 9.99 -29.96 9.23
C ASP A 127 11.20 -29.15 8.76
N SER A 128 11.91 -29.62 7.72
CA SER A 128 12.99 -28.87 7.07
C SER A 128 12.50 -27.56 6.46
N LEU A 129 11.35 -27.55 5.76
CA LEU A 129 10.77 -26.31 5.23
C LEU A 129 10.40 -25.33 6.34
N THR A 130 9.78 -25.82 7.41
CA THR A 130 9.41 -25.01 8.58
C THR A 130 10.66 -24.40 9.23
N ALA A 131 11.67 -25.22 9.50
CA ALA A 131 12.92 -24.79 10.10
C ALA A 131 13.64 -23.73 9.26
N VAL A 132 13.70 -23.91 7.93
CA VAL A 132 14.30 -22.91 7.04
C VAL A 132 13.50 -21.60 7.06
N ILE A 133 12.17 -21.64 6.95
CA ILE A 133 11.36 -20.41 6.97
C ILE A 133 11.54 -19.66 8.30
N VAL A 134 11.45 -20.36 9.42
CA VAL A 134 11.63 -19.77 10.76
C VAL A 134 13.06 -19.20 10.90
N ALA A 135 14.08 -19.93 10.44
CA ALA A 135 15.46 -19.48 10.50
C ALA A 135 15.68 -18.15 9.76
N GLN A 136 15.06 -18.00 8.58
CA GLN A 136 15.15 -16.77 7.79
C GLN A 136 14.28 -15.65 8.36
N ALA A 137 13.05 -15.96 8.78
CA ALA A 137 12.11 -14.98 9.34
C ALA A 137 12.62 -14.37 10.66
N MET A 138 13.27 -15.17 11.50
CA MET A 138 13.85 -14.71 12.77
C MET A 138 15.27 -14.13 12.61
N ASN A 139 15.80 -14.07 11.39
CA ASN A 139 17.16 -13.59 11.10
C ASN A 139 18.26 -14.37 11.87
N HIS A 140 18.00 -15.64 12.20
CA HIS A 140 18.95 -16.55 12.84
C HIS A 140 19.87 -17.23 11.80
N GLY A 141 19.33 -17.48 10.60
CA GLY A 141 20.00 -18.21 9.54
C GLY A 141 20.17 -19.71 9.83
N ASN A 142 20.60 -20.45 8.81
CA ASN A 142 20.64 -21.92 8.85
C ASN A 142 21.67 -22.47 9.85
N HIS A 143 22.77 -21.77 10.13
CA HIS A 143 23.79 -22.21 11.08
C HIS A 143 23.30 -22.22 12.54
N VAL A 144 22.54 -21.21 12.94
CA VAL A 144 21.95 -21.17 14.28
C VAL A 144 20.88 -22.24 14.37
N MET A 145 19.99 -22.31 13.37
CA MET A 145 18.92 -23.30 13.33
C MET A 145 19.43 -24.74 13.41
N ALA A 146 20.49 -25.09 12.66
CA ALA A 146 21.08 -26.43 12.70
C ALA A 146 21.71 -26.80 14.06
N ARG A 147 22.12 -25.82 14.87
CA ARG A 147 22.67 -26.05 16.21
C ARG A 147 21.59 -26.21 17.28
N THR A 148 20.40 -25.67 17.01
CA THR A 148 19.27 -25.65 17.96
C THR A 148 18.14 -26.58 17.59
N SER A 149 18.28 -27.36 16.52
CA SER A 149 17.31 -28.35 16.04
C SER A 149 18.01 -29.64 15.68
N ASP A 150 17.23 -30.71 15.49
CA ASP A 150 17.73 -32.02 15.07
C ASP A 150 17.97 -32.12 13.54
N ILE A 151 17.96 -30.99 12.83
CA ILE A 151 18.13 -30.93 11.37
C ILE A 151 19.55 -30.48 11.01
N PRO A 152 20.36 -31.33 10.34
CA PRO A 152 21.71 -30.96 9.95
C PRO A 152 21.78 -29.75 9.00
N TYR A 153 22.85 -28.96 9.12
CA TYR A 153 23.05 -27.75 8.31
C TYR A 153 22.91 -27.99 6.80
N HIS A 154 23.52 -29.05 6.27
CA HIS A 154 23.48 -29.35 4.84
C HIS A 154 22.05 -29.63 4.33
N VAL A 155 21.16 -30.15 5.18
CA VAL A 155 19.74 -30.36 4.87
C VAL A 155 19.02 -29.01 4.80
N LEU A 156 19.25 -28.13 5.77
CA LEU A 156 18.67 -26.77 5.78
C LEU A 156 19.16 -25.93 4.60
N GLU A 157 20.45 -25.99 4.27
CA GLU A 157 21.04 -25.28 3.13
C GLU A 157 20.47 -25.78 1.81
N SER A 158 20.45 -27.11 1.59
CA SER A 158 19.85 -27.69 0.39
C SER A 158 18.36 -27.36 0.28
N THR A 159 17.62 -27.39 1.40
CA THR A 159 16.20 -27.04 1.43
C THR A 159 15.98 -25.57 1.08
N TYR A 160 16.78 -24.67 1.63
CA TYR A 160 16.73 -23.25 1.32
C TYR A 160 16.94 -22.99 -0.18
N GLU A 161 18.01 -23.53 -0.76
CA GLU A 161 18.34 -23.32 -2.17
C GLU A 161 17.32 -23.95 -3.13
N GLN A 162 16.80 -25.13 -2.79
CA GLN A 162 15.90 -25.85 -3.68
C GLN A 162 14.46 -25.36 -3.62
N TYR A 163 13.96 -24.87 -2.49
CA TYR A 163 12.53 -24.62 -2.30
C TYR A 163 12.18 -23.16 -2.02
N LEU A 164 13.02 -22.41 -1.30
CA LEU A 164 12.74 -21.03 -0.93
C LEU A 164 13.20 -20.06 -2.01
N ARG A 165 12.23 -19.59 -2.79
CA ARG A 165 12.39 -18.50 -3.76
C ARG A 165 11.32 -17.46 -3.50
N GLN A 166 11.55 -16.23 -3.94
CA GLN A 166 10.56 -15.16 -3.82
C GLN A 166 9.20 -15.57 -4.41
N ALA A 167 9.18 -16.22 -5.57
CA ALA A 167 7.94 -16.69 -6.18
C ALA A 167 7.22 -17.75 -5.34
N SER A 168 7.95 -18.72 -4.76
CA SER A 168 7.38 -19.74 -3.87
C SER A 168 6.82 -19.13 -2.59
N LEU A 169 7.54 -18.16 -2.00
CA LEU A 169 7.13 -17.45 -0.79
C LEU A 169 5.88 -16.60 -1.02
N LEU A 170 5.80 -15.89 -2.16
CA LEU A 170 4.62 -15.13 -2.54
C LEU A 170 3.40 -16.04 -2.74
N ALA A 171 3.56 -17.14 -3.49
CA ALA A 171 2.47 -18.09 -3.69
C ALA A 171 2.01 -18.75 -2.38
N ALA A 172 2.94 -19.03 -1.47
CA ALA A 172 2.63 -19.56 -0.15
C ALA A 172 1.88 -18.52 0.70
N ASN A 173 2.32 -17.26 0.67
CA ASN A 173 1.63 -16.15 1.32
C ASN A 173 0.20 -15.99 0.79
N ASP A 174 0.03 -15.99 -0.53
CA ASP A 174 -1.29 -15.92 -1.17
C ASP A 174 -2.19 -17.06 -0.68
N GLY A 175 -1.70 -18.31 -0.66
CA GLY A 175 -2.43 -19.46 -0.14
C GLY A 175 -2.89 -19.30 1.32
N ILE A 176 -2.07 -18.68 2.16
CA ILE A 176 -2.43 -18.35 3.55
C ILE A 176 -3.46 -17.22 3.59
N THR A 177 -3.22 -16.11 2.88
CA THR A 177 -4.12 -14.95 2.89
C THR A 177 -5.50 -15.26 2.33
N ASP A 178 -5.55 -16.09 1.29
CA ASP A 178 -6.78 -16.55 0.63
C ASP A 178 -7.57 -17.53 1.50
N ALA A 179 -6.87 -18.29 2.37
CA ALA A 179 -7.54 -19.13 3.36
C ALA A 179 -8.09 -18.30 4.53
N ILE A 180 -7.37 -17.26 4.97
CA ILE A 180 -7.85 -16.37 6.04
C ILE A 180 -9.08 -15.58 5.58
N GLU A 181 -9.11 -15.12 4.31
CA GLU A 181 -10.25 -14.40 3.74
C GLU A 181 -11.58 -15.16 3.87
N LYS A 182 -11.53 -16.49 3.72
CA LYS A 182 -12.68 -17.38 3.81
C LYS A 182 -13.20 -17.60 5.24
N LEU A 183 -12.45 -17.16 6.26
CA LEU A 183 -12.85 -17.36 7.65
C LEU A 183 -14.03 -16.43 8.00
N PRO A 184 -15.05 -16.90 8.74
CA PRO A 184 -16.19 -16.08 9.14
C PRO A 184 -15.83 -14.81 9.94
N VAL A 185 -14.66 -14.82 10.61
CA VAL A 185 -14.16 -13.70 11.40
C VAL A 185 -13.54 -12.59 10.53
N PHE A 186 -13.09 -12.90 9.31
CA PHE A 186 -12.37 -11.97 8.44
C PHE A 186 -13.11 -10.63 8.21
N PRO A 187 -14.42 -10.61 7.86
CA PRO A 187 -15.14 -9.36 7.67
C PRO A 187 -15.32 -8.55 8.97
N LEU A 188 -15.21 -9.17 10.16
CA LEU A 188 -15.38 -8.50 11.45
C LEU A 188 -14.21 -7.57 11.81
N TYR A 189 -13.08 -7.68 11.11
CA TYR A 189 -11.93 -6.78 11.28
C TYR A 189 -12.06 -5.48 10.49
N SER A 190 -13.00 -5.40 9.54
CA SER A 190 -13.24 -4.19 8.75
C SER A 190 -13.97 -3.12 9.57
N PHE A 191 -13.60 -1.84 9.38
CA PHE A 191 -14.27 -0.72 10.07
C PHE A 191 -15.69 -0.48 9.56
N GLU A 192 -15.88 -0.63 8.25
CA GLU A 192 -17.14 -0.49 7.56
C GLU A 192 -17.52 -1.83 6.92
N PRO A 193 -18.79 -2.24 7.00
CA PRO A 193 -19.27 -3.39 6.25
C PRO A 193 -18.91 -3.24 4.76
N ASP A 194 -18.51 -4.34 4.14
CA ASP A 194 -18.21 -4.43 2.71
C ASP A 194 -17.02 -3.59 2.20
N THR A 195 -16.28 -2.92 3.09
CA THR A 195 -15.09 -2.14 2.71
C THR A 195 -13.83 -2.72 3.31
N LEU A 196 -12.91 -3.16 2.45
CA LEU A 196 -11.58 -3.61 2.84
C LEU A 196 -10.57 -2.46 2.80
N TYR A 197 -9.94 -2.23 3.95
CA TYR A 197 -8.90 -1.23 4.14
C TYR A 197 -7.52 -1.87 4.09
N GLY A 198 -6.70 -1.40 3.14
CA GLY A 198 -5.29 -1.70 3.04
C GLY A 198 -4.47 -0.62 3.74
N ALA A 199 -3.46 -1.00 4.51
CA ALA A 199 -2.52 -0.10 5.17
C ALA A 199 -1.11 -0.34 4.63
N VAL A 200 -0.48 0.73 4.13
CA VAL A 200 0.92 0.69 3.67
C VAL A 200 1.86 1.27 4.71
N ASP A 201 2.97 0.59 4.97
CA ASP A 201 4.04 1.10 5.84
C ASP A 201 5.43 0.59 5.43
N GLY A 202 6.44 1.40 5.70
CA GLY A 202 7.84 1.16 5.34
C GLY A 202 8.76 0.97 6.55
N GLN A 203 8.94 -0.29 6.98
CA GLN A 203 9.82 -0.62 8.10
C GLN A 203 11.30 -0.52 7.71
N LYS A 204 12.14 0.05 8.59
CA LYS A 204 13.55 0.33 8.32
C LYS A 204 14.44 -0.72 8.94
N PHE A 205 15.25 -1.40 8.12
CA PHE A 205 16.18 -2.44 8.56
C PHE A 205 17.62 -2.04 8.22
N GLY A 206 18.47 -1.94 9.24
CA GLY A 206 19.91 -1.78 9.03
C GLY A 206 20.51 -3.09 8.54
N VAL A 207 21.50 -3.02 7.66
CA VAL A 207 22.19 -4.22 7.16
C VAL A 207 23.68 -4.12 7.42
N GLU A 208 24.25 -5.17 8.00
CA GLU A 208 25.69 -5.29 8.21
C GLU A 208 26.42 -5.56 6.88
N ARG A 209 25.85 -6.46 6.06
CA ARG A 209 26.35 -6.80 4.72
C ARG A 209 25.43 -6.16 3.66
N PRO A 210 25.84 -5.06 3.01
CA PRO A 210 24.99 -4.34 2.07
C PRO A 210 24.65 -5.18 0.83
N THR A 211 23.36 -5.25 0.49
CA THR A 211 22.90 -5.82 -0.78
C THR A 211 22.84 -4.76 -1.88
N VAL A 212 22.54 -5.17 -3.12
CA VAL A 212 22.35 -4.26 -4.27
C VAL A 212 21.30 -3.18 -4.01
N LYS A 213 20.29 -3.46 -3.18
CA LYS A 213 19.23 -2.51 -2.80
C LYS A 213 19.57 -1.67 -1.57
N ALA A 214 20.60 -2.04 -0.80
CA ALA A 214 20.92 -1.35 0.44
C ALA A 214 21.48 0.05 0.15
N ARG A 215 20.95 1.06 0.85
CA ARG A 215 21.30 2.46 0.62
C ARG A 215 21.63 3.13 1.95
N HIS A 216 22.39 4.22 1.87
CA HIS A 216 22.78 4.97 3.04
C HIS A 216 21.59 5.81 3.53
N SER A 217 21.40 5.91 4.84
CA SER A 217 20.44 6.86 5.42
C SER A 217 20.97 7.41 6.73
N ARG A 218 21.32 8.70 6.73
CA ARG A 218 21.80 9.39 7.93
C ARG A 218 20.77 9.41 9.05
N LYS A 219 19.48 9.55 8.68
CA LYS A 219 18.36 9.61 9.62
C LYS A 219 18.18 8.29 10.39
N TYR A 220 18.28 7.15 9.71
CA TYR A 220 17.91 5.85 10.29
C TYR A 220 19.12 5.01 10.70
N PHE A 221 20.27 5.16 10.04
CA PHE A 221 21.42 4.26 10.21
C PHE A 221 22.75 5.00 10.42
N GLY A 222 22.75 6.34 10.55
CA GLY A 222 23.97 7.12 10.73
C GLY A 222 24.91 7.00 9.54
N ARG A 223 26.03 6.27 9.71
CA ARG A 223 27.01 5.95 8.64
C ARG A 223 26.74 4.61 7.94
N GLY A 224 25.77 3.85 8.43
CA GLY A 224 25.41 2.54 7.93
C GLY A 224 24.52 2.58 6.69
N LYS A 225 24.36 1.41 6.08
CA LYS A 225 23.38 1.18 5.02
C LYS A 225 22.21 0.36 5.56
N GLY A 226 21.07 0.50 4.91
CA GLY A 226 19.87 -0.26 5.25
C GLY A 226 18.95 -0.42 4.07
N LEU A 227 17.81 -1.02 4.35
CA LEU A 227 16.72 -1.29 3.43
C LEU A 227 15.40 -0.84 4.07
N VAL A 228 14.37 -0.75 3.24
CA VAL A 228 13.00 -0.54 3.70
C VAL A 228 12.19 -1.76 3.27
N ALA A 229 11.59 -2.45 4.23
CA ALA A 229 10.55 -3.43 3.93
C ALA A 229 9.22 -2.66 3.80
N TYR A 230 8.78 -2.50 2.56
CA TYR A 230 7.52 -1.85 2.26
C TYR A 230 6.42 -2.90 2.19
N THR A 231 5.41 -2.76 3.04
CA THR A 231 4.38 -3.79 3.26
C THR A 231 2.99 -3.20 3.08
N LEU A 232 2.07 -4.03 2.60
CA LEU A 232 0.65 -3.75 2.50
C LEU A 232 -0.09 -4.78 3.36
N LEU A 233 -0.78 -4.29 4.37
CA LEU A 233 -1.59 -5.11 5.27
C LEU A 233 -3.07 -4.87 5.00
N CYS A 234 -3.91 -5.89 5.12
CA CYS A 234 -5.37 -5.76 5.11
C CYS A 234 -5.94 -6.60 6.25
N ASN A 235 -6.77 -6.01 7.13
CA ASN A 235 -7.33 -6.70 8.30
C ASN A 235 -6.29 -7.49 9.13
N HIS A 236 -5.13 -6.87 9.38
CA HIS A 236 -3.96 -7.46 10.07
C HIS A 236 -3.20 -8.56 9.31
N ILE A 237 -3.53 -8.82 8.05
CA ILE A 237 -2.87 -9.82 7.22
C ILE A 237 -1.87 -9.13 6.28
N PRO A 238 -0.59 -9.54 6.23
CA PRO A 238 0.37 -9.03 5.26
C PRO A 238 0.08 -9.62 3.87
N ILE A 239 -0.65 -8.89 3.04
CA ILE A 239 -1.08 -9.36 1.71
C ILE A 239 -0.02 -9.15 0.62
N ASN A 240 0.86 -8.16 0.78
CA ASN A 240 1.98 -7.97 -0.13
C ASN A 240 3.14 -7.24 0.55
N GLY A 241 4.35 -7.43 0.03
CA GLY A 241 5.51 -6.68 0.49
C GLY A 241 6.74 -6.84 -0.40
N TYR A 242 7.60 -5.83 -0.42
CA TYR A 242 8.89 -5.89 -1.09
C TYR A 242 9.90 -4.88 -0.53
N LEU A 243 11.16 -5.08 -0.90
CA LEU A 243 12.26 -4.23 -0.46
C LEU A 243 12.48 -3.04 -1.40
N ILE A 244 12.52 -1.84 -0.83
CA ILE A 244 12.93 -0.58 -1.49
C ILE A 244 14.19 -0.01 -0.82
N GLY A 245 14.89 0.86 -1.55
CA GLY A 245 16.05 1.57 -1.03
C GLY A 245 15.66 2.60 0.02
N THR A 246 16.56 2.91 0.95
CA THR A 246 16.29 3.89 2.02
C THR A 246 16.26 5.33 1.55
N ASN A 247 16.74 5.58 0.32
CA ASN A 247 16.66 6.84 -0.39
C ASN A 247 15.40 6.93 -1.28
N ASP A 248 14.66 5.83 -1.47
CA ASP A 248 13.42 5.84 -2.22
C ASP A 248 12.31 6.44 -1.35
N TYR A 249 11.50 7.31 -1.94
CA TYR A 249 10.34 7.86 -1.26
C TYR A 249 9.18 6.86 -1.31
N GLU A 250 8.71 6.43 -0.13
CA GLU A 250 7.64 5.44 0.04
C GLU A 250 6.36 5.80 -0.72
N GLY A 251 6.01 7.10 -0.75
CA GLY A 251 4.86 7.59 -1.50
C GLY A 251 4.88 7.26 -2.99
N HIS A 252 6.04 6.95 -3.59
CA HIS A 252 6.10 6.55 -5.00
C HIS A 252 5.71 5.08 -5.24
N HIS A 253 5.48 4.32 -4.18
CA HIS A 253 5.30 2.87 -4.23
C HIS A 253 3.90 2.42 -3.82
N VAL A 254 3.01 3.35 -3.44
CA VAL A 254 1.67 3.04 -2.92
C VAL A 254 0.80 2.32 -3.97
N PHE A 255 0.80 2.79 -5.22
CA PHE A 255 0.09 2.10 -6.29
C PHE A 255 0.77 0.78 -6.62
N ASP A 256 2.12 0.77 -6.71
CA ASP A 256 2.88 -0.42 -7.11
C ASP A 256 2.63 -1.60 -6.16
N ILE A 257 2.61 -1.38 -4.84
CA ILE A 257 2.38 -2.45 -3.87
C ILE A 257 0.96 -3.01 -3.92
N TRP A 258 -0.03 -2.14 -4.16
CA TRP A 258 -1.41 -2.57 -4.33
C TRP A 258 -1.62 -3.30 -5.65
N TYR A 259 -1.13 -2.73 -6.76
CA TYR A 259 -1.33 -3.26 -8.10
C TYR A 259 -0.61 -4.59 -8.34
N ARG A 260 0.49 -4.84 -7.60
CA ARG A 260 1.23 -6.11 -7.61
C ARG A 260 0.70 -7.14 -6.62
N ASN A 261 -0.30 -6.82 -5.81
CA ASN A 261 -0.89 -7.80 -4.90
C ASN A 261 -1.51 -8.94 -5.71
N THR A 262 -1.14 -10.18 -5.43
CA THR A 262 -1.62 -11.38 -6.12
C THR A 262 -2.72 -12.13 -5.36
N SER A 263 -2.79 -11.99 -4.03
CA SER A 263 -3.84 -12.56 -3.18
C SER A 263 -5.27 -12.17 -3.58
N VAL A 264 -6.27 -12.96 -3.20
CA VAL A 264 -7.70 -12.65 -3.41
C VAL A 264 -8.17 -11.45 -2.58
N VAL A 265 -7.46 -11.14 -1.49
CA VAL A 265 -7.76 -10.01 -0.61
C VAL A 265 -7.39 -8.70 -1.31
N LYS A 266 -8.38 -8.03 -1.91
CA LYS A 266 -8.19 -6.76 -2.61
C LYS A 266 -8.79 -5.59 -1.82
N PRO A 267 -7.98 -4.84 -1.05
CA PRO A 267 -8.48 -3.63 -0.43
C PRO A 267 -8.87 -2.60 -1.49
N VAL A 268 -9.99 -1.92 -1.26
CA VAL A 268 -10.53 -0.84 -2.11
C VAL A 268 -10.20 0.55 -1.57
N VAL A 269 -9.81 0.62 -0.30
CA VAL A 269 -9.32 1.83 0.36
C VAL A 269 -7.89 1.60 0.81
N ILE A 270 -6.98 2.49 0.44
CA ILE A 270 -5.58 2.46 0.86
C ILE A 270 -5.32 3.58 1.85
N THR A 271 -4.70 3.23 2.97
CA THR A 271 -4.33 4.12 4.06
C THR A 271 -2.82 4.04 4.27
N GLY A 272 -2.24 5.06 4.88
CA GLY A 272 -0.80 5.14 5.16
C GLY A 272 -0.47 6.40 5.94
N ASN A 273 0.76 6.53 6.42
CA ASN A 273 1.19 7.74 7.13
C ASN A 273 1.62 8.87 6.17
N MET A 274 2.16 9.98 6.70
CA MET A 274 2.63 11.10 5.89
C MET A 274 3.69 10.75 4.82
N HIS A 275 4.46 9.66 5.00
CA HIS A 275 5.45 9.21 4.02
C HIS A 275 4.83 8.53 2.79
N SER A 276 3.56 8.11 2.88
CA SER A 276 2.79 7.59 1.74
C SER A 276 2.14 8.68 0.88
N ILE A 277 2.10 9.93 1.34
CA ILE A 277 1.36 11.00 0.68
C ILE A 277 2.11 11.51 -0.55
N ASN A 278 1.53 11.31 -1.72
CA ASN A 278 1.91 12.01 -2.94
C ASN A 278 0.62 12.52 -3.62
N LYS A 279 0.61 13.77 -4.10
CA LYS A 279 -0.55 14.36 -4.78
C LYS A 279 -1.00 13.50 -5.98
N ALA A 280 -0.06 12.87 -6.68
CA ALA A 280 -0.36 11.96 -7.78
C ALA A 280 -1.05 10.65 -7.30
N ASN A 281 -0.80 10.18 -6.08
CA ASN A 281 -1.42 8.94 -5.57
C ASN A 281 -2.94 9.07 -5.47
N PHE A 282 -3.46 10.23 -5.08
CA PHE A 282 -4.91 10.46 -5.04
C PHE A 282 -5.54 10.28 -6.42
N ALA A 283 -4.89 10.79 -7.47
CA ALA A 283 -5.39 10.66 -8.84
C ALA A 283 -5.19 9.23 -9.36
N ILE A 284 -3.99 8.66 -9.22
CA ILE A 284 -3.65 7.33 -9.72
C ILE A 284 -4.55 6.27 -9.09
N LEU A 285 -4.65 6.21 -7.76
CA LEU A 285 -5.51 5.24 -7.08
C LEU A 285 -6.98 5.44 -7.50
N HIS A 286 -7.45 6.68 -7.60
CA HIS A 286 -8.79 6.96 -8.08
C HIS A 286 -9.04 6.46 -9.51
N TRP A 287 -8.07 6.58 -10.41
CA TRP A 287 -8.22 6.13 -11.80
C TRP A 287 -8.47 4.62 -11.91
N PHE A 288 -7.88 3.85 -10.99
CA PHE A 288 -8.05 2.40 -10.88
C PHE A 288 -9.19 1.99 -9.94
N GLY A 289 -10.01 2.94 -9.48
CA GLY A 289 -11.22 2.67 -8.69
C GLY A 289 -11.01 2.61 -7.17
N LEU A 290 -9.85 3.03 -6.66
CA LEU A 290 -9.55 3.03 -5.23
C LEU A 290 -9.76 4.39 -4.58
N ARG A 291 -9.89 4.36 -3.25
CA ARG A 291 -9.80 5.56 -2.41
C ARG A 291 -8.47 5.58 -1.69
N PHE A 292 -7.82 6.75 -1.67
CA PHE A 292 -6.63 6.98 -0.85
C PHE A 292 -6.99 7.85 0.34
N GLU A 293 -6.92 7.26 1.54
CA GLU A 293 -7.33 7.87 2.80
C GLU A 293 -6.14 7.84 3.80
N PRO A 294 -5.07 8.64 3.54
CA PRO A 294 -3.90 8.65 4.41
C PRO A 294 -4.19 9.33 5.74
N HIS A 295 -3.45 8.92 6.77
CA HIS A 295 -3.43 9.56 8.07
C HIS A 295 -2.60 10.84 8.02
N PHE A 296 -3.26 11.97 8.26
CA PHE A 296 -2.63 13.28 8.36
C PHE A 296 -2.19 13.56 9.80
N SER A 297 -0.88 13.66 10.03
CA SER A 297 -0.35 14.08 11.34
C SER A 297 -0.47 15.59 11.57
N ASP A 298 -0.44 16.39 10.50
CA ASP A 298 -0.63 17.84 10.53
C ASP A 298 -1.82 18.23 9.65
N LEU A 299 -3.00 18.24 10.26
CA LEU A 299 -4.26 18.53 9.59
C LEU A 299 -4.30 19.96 9.04
N ASN A 300 -3.81 20.93 9.80
CA ASN A 300 -3.87 22.34 9.42
C ASN A 300 -3.03 22.64 8.17
N ARG A 301 -1.87 21.98 8.02
CA ARG A 301 -1.10 22.05 6.78
C ARG A 301 -1.86 21.46 5.59
N GLN A 302 -2.55 20.33 5.78
CA GLN A 302 -3.30 19.70 4.68
C GLN A 302 -4.55 20.50 4.28
N LEU A 303 -5.17 21.22 5.21
CA LEU A 303 -6.27 22.13 4.88
C LEU A 303 -5.87 23.20 3.86
N GLN A 304 -4.61 23.65 3.89
CA GLN A 304 -4.07 24.62 2.91
C GLN A 304 -3.94 24.03 1.50
N GLU A 305 -3.99 22.71 1.35
CA GLU A 305 -3.91 22.02 0.06
C GLU A 305 -5.29 21.69 -0.52
N LEU A 306 -6.37 22.12 0.13
CA LEU A 306 -7.74 21.86 -0.34
C LEU A 306 -8.22 22.94 -1.30
N TYR A 307 -8.43 22.56 -2.56
CA TYR A 307 -8.95 23.44 -3.60
C TYR A 307 -10.43 23.13 -3.90
N SER A 308 -11.16 24.14 -4.39
CA SER A 308 -12.55 24.05 -4.84
C SER A 308 -12.67 24.12 -6.37
N THR A 309 -13.81 23.79 -6.97
CA THR A 309 -14.08 23.95 -8.43
C THR A 309 -15.09 25.05 -8.70
N ARG A 310 -15.61 25.63 -7.62
CA ARG A 310 -16.45 26.83 -7.64
C ARG A 310 -15.60 27.98 -7.11
N GLU A 311 -16.11 29.19 -7.21
CA GLU A 311 -15.45 30.33 -6.58
C GLU A 311 -15.35 30.13 -5.06
N PRO A 312 -14.18 30.43 -4.44
CA PRO A 312 -14.02 30.36 -2.98
C PRO A 312 -15.09 31.15 -2.21
N SER A 313 -15.61 32.23 -2.80
CA SER A 313 -16.70 33.05 -2.25
C SER A 313 -17.96 32.25 -1.90
N VAL A 314 -18.26 31.15 -2.60
CA VAL A 314 -19.38 30.24 -2.32
C VAL A 314 -19.27 29.59 -0.93
N TYR A 315 -18.06 29.54 -0.39
CA TYR A 315 -17.73 28.93 0.90
C TYR A 315 -17.44 29.97 1.98
N LYS A 316 -17.69 31.26 1.77
CA LYS A 316 -17.42 32.34 2.76
C LYS A 316 -18.06 32.10 4.13
N LYS A 317 -19.21 31.41 4.17
CA LYS A 317 -19.91 31.03 5.41
C LYS A 317 -19.41 29.72 6.03
N CYS A 318 -18.46 29.02 5.43
CA CYS A 318 -17.90 27.77 5.94
C CYS A 318 -16.75 28.08 6.90
N LEU A 319 -16.56 27.22 7.92
CA LEU A 319 -15.42 27.35 8.84
C LEU A 319 -14.12 27.05 8.09
N ILE A 320 -14.13 25.95 7.32
CA ILE A 320 -13.03 25.57 6.44
C ILE A 320 -13.33 26.07 5.03
N GLN A 321 -12.47 26.96 4.54
CA GLN A 321 -12.55 27.55 3.20
C GLN A 321 -11.48 26.94 2.29
N PRO A 322 -11.77 26.83 0.97
CA PRO A 322 -10.78 26.35 0.02
C PRO A 322 -9.67 27.37 -0.19
N SER A 323 -8.44 26.90 -0.36
CA SER A 323 -7.27 27.75 -0.63
C SER A 323 -7.28 28.35 -2.04
N GLY A 324 -8.04 27.76 -2.96
CA GLY A 324 -8.14 28.25 -4.32
C GLY A 324 -9.14 27.48 -5.18
N ARG A 325 -9.05 27.72 -6.49
CA ARG A 325 -9.89 27.09 -7.51
C ARG A 325 -9.05 26.18 -8.41
N ILE A 326 -9.57 25.00 -8.69
CA ILE A 326 -9.01 24.02 -9.62
C ILE A 326 -9.31 24.46 -11.06
N ASP A 327 -8.31 24.38 -11.93
CA ASP A 327 -8.47 24.56 -13.36
C ASP A 327 -9.01 23.27 -14.02
N LEU A 328 -10.33 23.21 -14.20
CA LEU A 328 -11.01 22.09 -14.85
C LEU A 328 -10.76 22.03 -16.37
N GLU A 329 -10.47 23.17 -17.00
CA GLU A 329 -10.20 23.24 -18.43
C GLU A 329 -8.83 22.66 -18.74
N LEU A 330 -7.83 22.97 -17.91
CA LEU A 330 -6.50 22.36 -18.01
C LEU A 330 -6.57 20.83 -17.88
N ILE A 331 -7.31 20.31 -16.88
CA ILE A 331 -7.48 18.87 -16.72
C ILE A 331 -8.16 18.24 -17.94
N SER A 332 -9.14 18.93 -18.52
CA SER A 332 -9.84 18.46 -19.72
C SER A 332 -8.93 18.44 -20.95
N ARG A 333 -8.07 19.46 -21.12
CA ARG A 333 -7.08 19.54 -22.21
C ARG A 333 -6.01 18.46 -22.10
N GLU A 334 -5.58 18.14 -20.88
CA GLU A 334 -4.54 17.13 -20.61
C GLU A 334 -5.08 15.69 -20.60
N LYS A 335 -6.35 15.44 -20.97
CA LYS A 335 -6.95 14.09 -20.90
C LYS A 335 -6.15 13.03 -21.68
N SER A 336 -5.69 13.32 -22.90
CA SER A 336 -4.88 12.37 -23.68
C SER A 336 -3.64 11.92 -22.91
N ASN A 337 -2.96 12.88 -22.28
CA ASN A 337 -1.78 12.65 -21.47
C ASN A 337 -2.07 11.82 -20.21
N LEU A 338 -3.20 12.06 -19.55
CA LEU A 338 -3.65 11.26 -18.40
C LEU A 338 -3.96 9.82 -18.82
N ASP A 339 -4.56 9.61 -19.98
CA ASP A 339 -4.86 8.27 -20.51
C ASP A 339 -3.59 7.48 -20.78
N ARG A 340 -2.59 8.13 -21.37
CA ARG A 340 -1.28 7.52 -21.62
C ARG A 340 -0.57 7.11 -20.32
N ILE A 341 -0.67 7.93 -19.28
CA ILE A 341 -0.14 7.58 -17.95
C ILE A 341 -0.84 6.33 -17.41
N VAL A 342 -2.17 6.28 -17.47
CA VAL A 342 -2.95 5.11 -17.02
C VAL A 342 -2.58 3.86 -17.82
N ALA A 343 -2.45 4.00 -19.15
CA ALA A 343 -2.03 2.93 -20.04
C ALA A 343 -0.66 2.36 -19.67
N THR A 344 0.34 3.24 -19.49
CA THR A 344 1.71 2.83 -19.13
C THR A 344 1.75 2.12 -17.78
N LEU A 345 0.96 2.57 -16.79
CA LEU A 345 0.89 1.94 -15.48
C LEU A 345 0.25 0.55 -15.55
N ASP A 346 -0.84 0.41 -16.30
CA ASP A 346 -1.57 -0.86 -16.40
C ASP A 346 -0.85 -1.90 -17.25
N LEU A 347 -0.20 -1.48 -18.35
CA LEU A 347 0.64 -2.37 -19.16
C LEU A 347 1.91 -2.83 -18.43
N LYS A 348 2.15 -2.35 -17.21
CA LYS A 348 3.33 -2.66 -16.37
C LYS A 348 4.67 -2.35 -17.06
N GLU A 349 4.65 -1.56 -18.14
CA GLU A 349 5.86 -1.11 -18.84
C GLU A 349 6.74 -0.25 -17.94
N MET A 350 6.13 0.52 -17.05
CA MET A 350 6.80 1.30 -16.02
C MET A 350 6.06 1.23 -14.70
N THR A 351 6.81 1.13 -13.60
CA THR A 351 6.23 1.20 -12.26
C THR A 351 5.89 2.65 -11.90
N GLN A 352 4.92 2.84 -11.00
CA GLN A 352 4.61 4.15 -10.43
C GLN A 352 5.87 4.81 -9.85
N GLY A 353 6.70 4.01 -9.15
CA GLY A 353 7.98 4.42 -8.60
C GLY A 353 8.85 5.19 -9.59
N THR A 354 8.98 4.62 -10.79
CA THR A 354 9.76 5.19 -11.90
C THR A 354 9.06 6.38 -12.54
N LEU A 355 7.76 6.28 -12.79
CA LEU A 355 6.96 7.32 -13.45
C LEU A 355 6.90 8.60 -12.62
N ILE A 356 6.52 8.49 -11.35
CA ILE A 356 6.41 9.63 -10.45
C ILE A 356 7.78 10.26 -10.21
N ARG A 357 8.83 9.44 -10.04
CA ARG A 357 10.19 9.99 -9.90
C ARG A 357 10.55 10.86 -11.10
N LYS A 358 10.26 10.41 -12.32
CA LYS A 358 10.46 11.23 -13.53
C LYS A 358 9.63 12.51 -13.47
N LEU A 359 8.32 12.40 -13.24
CA LEU A 359 7.42 13.56 -13.13
C LEU A 359 7.85 14.60 -12.08
N CYS A 360 8.36 14.14 -10.93
CA CYS A 360 8.80 15.00 -9.83
C CYS A 360 10.24 15.51 -9.96
N THR A 361 11.04 14.96 -10.89
CA THR A 361 12.41 15.45 -11.15
C THR A 361 12.41 16.69 -12.04
N TYR A 362 11.33 16.93 -12.80
CA TYR A 362 11.19 18.13 -13.61
C TYR A 362 10.58 19.28 -12.79
N THR A 363 11.41 20.27 -12.44
CA THR A 363 10.96 21.52 -11.83
C THR A 363 10.12 22.35 -12.80
N THR A 364 9.19 23.14 -12.27
CA THR A 364 8.27 24.07 -12.97
C THR A 364 8.93 25.12 -13.86
N THR A 365 10.25 25.25 -13.85
CA THR A 365 11.03 26.10 -14.77
C THR A 365 11.69 25.23 -15.83
N ASN A 366 11.00 25.03 -16.96
CA ASN A 366 11.65 24.66 -18.21
C ASN A 366 11.29 25.74 -19.24
N PRO A 367 12.19 26.70 -19.54
CA PRO A 367 11.94 27.81 -20.46
C PRO A 367 12.07 27.37 -21.93
N SER A 368 11.36 26.30 -22.30
CA SER A 368 11.41 25.73 -23.65
C SER A 368 10.05 25.17 -24.06
N ILE A 369 9.01 26.00 -23.96
CA ILE A 369 7.90 26.06 -24.93
C ILE A 369 7.56 27.54 -25.08
#